data_AF-A0A520KG34-F1
#
_entry.id   AF-A0A520KG34-F1
#
_cell.length_a   1.000
_cell.length_b   1.000
_cell.length_c   1.000
_cell.angle_alpha   90.00
_cell.angle_beta   90.00
_cell.angle_gamma   90.00
#
_symmetry.space_group_name_H-M   'P 1'
#
loop_
_entity.id
_entity.type
_entity.pdbx_description
1 polymer ?
#
loop_
_entity_poly.entity_id
_entity_poly.type
_entity_poly.pdbx_seq_one_letter_code
_entity_poly.pdbx_strand_id
1 'polypeptide(L)'
;MSQNIEAFKQMVDKLLNDAKERVITIINNTFEDILKMFNESEKYTISHYKETLSSYKERAEIESKKEISRAEIESRLYLLNLKDTCINKVFEEVKSKLIEYCKSDEYIEIILEKLKNISKEIPIEELLMKEDDIKRIKITRLRKILGSSEIKPHPIEIGGFIIISKNGRLTINRTFDYLVEAEKQVLRSKIASILFR
;
A
#
# COMPACT_ATOMS: atom_id res chain seq x y z
N MET A 1 -8.99 -43.65 103.68
CA MET A 1 -8.98 -44.21 102.31
C MET A 1 -9.98 -43.52 101.36
N SER A 2 -11.17 -43.11 101.79
CA SER A 2 -12.16 -42.46 100.90
C SER A 2 -11.72 -41.12 100.31
N GLN A 3 -11.05 -40.25 101.08
CA GLN A 3 -10.62 -38.93 100.60
C GLN A 3 -9.59 -38.95 99.45
N ASN A 4 -8.65 -39.91 99.44
CA ASN A 4 -7.66 -40.03 98.35
C ASN A 4 -8.28 -40.52 97.04
N ILE A 5 -9.32 -41.36 97.13
CA ILE A 5 -10.05 -41.86 95.95
C ILE A 5 -10.92 -40.74 95.35
N GLU A 6 -11.53 -39.91 96.21
CA GLU A 6 -12.31 -38.74 95.79
C GLU A 6 -11.43 -37.69 95.08
N ALA A 7 -10.25 -37.38 95.63
CA ALA A 7 -9.30 -36.44 95.04
C ALA A 7 -8.76 -36.93 93.68
N PHE A 8 -8.49 -38.24 93.54
CA PHE A 8 -8.06 -38.82 92.27
C PHE A 8 -9.17 -38.75 91.20
N LYS A 9 -10.42 -39.04 91.56
CA LYS A 9 -11.58 -38.86 90.67
C LYS A 9 -11.70 -37.42 90.18
N GLN A 10 -11.63 -36.45 91.08
CA GLN A 10 -11.69 -35.03 90.72
C GLN A 10 -10.56 -34.61 89.76
N MET A 11 -9.35 -35.16 89.96
CA MET A 11 -8.21 -34.91 89.06
C MET A 11 -8.44 -35.52 87.66
N VAL A 12 -8.97 -36.74 87.60
CA VAL A 12 -9.31 -37.42 86.33
C VAL A 12 -10.42 -36.68 85.59
N ASP A 13 -11.47 -36.23 86.30
CA ASP A 13 -12.58 -35.46 85.72
C ASP A 13 -12.10 -34.10 85.18
N LYS A 14 -11.18 -33.45 85.90
CA LYS A 14 -10.58 -32.19 85.46
C LYS A 14 -9.72 -32.38 84.21
N LEU A 15 -8.88 -33.43 84.16
CA LEU A 15 -8.10 -33.79 82.98
C LEU A 15 -8.98 -34.14 81.77
N LEU A 16 -10.09 -34.84 81.99
CA LEU A 16 -11.06 -35.16 80.94
C LEU A 16 -11.78 -33.92 80.42
N ASN A 17 -12.15 -32.98 81.29
CA ASN A 17 -12.75 -31.71 80.88
C ASN A 17 -11.74 -30.83 80.12
N ASP A 18 -10.51 -30.70 80.61
CA ASP A 18 -9.45 -29.97 79.90
C ASP A 18 -9.18 -30.57 78.51
N ALA A 19 -9.18 -31.91 78.39
CA ALA A 19 -9.04 -32.58 77.11
C ALA A 19 -10.22 -32.29 76.16
N LYS A 20 -11.46 -32.30 76.68
CA LYS A 20 -12.66 -31.94 75.90
C LYS A 20 -12.61 -30.49 75.42
N GLU A 21 -12.28 -29.55 76.29
CA GLU A 21 -12.18 -28.13 75.92
C GLU A 21 -11.11 -27.90 74.85
N ARG A 22 -9.95 -28.57 74.96
CA ARG A 22 -8.91 -28.52 73.93
C ARG A 22 -9.41 -29.07 72.59
N VAL A 23 -10.10 -30.20 72.59
CA VAL A 23 -10.68 -30.78 71.37
C VAL A 23 -11.69 -29.83 70.73
N ILE A 24 -12.59 -29.23 71.52
CA ILE A 24 -13.57 -28.24 71.03
C ILE A 24 -12.85 -27.02 70.43
N THR A 25 -11.82 -26.53 71.11
CA THR A 25 -11.02 -25.38 70.63
C THR A 25 -10.33 -25.69 69.31
N ILE A 26 -9.73 -26.88 69.17
CA ILE A 26 -9.09 -27.32 67.92
C ILE A 26 -10.12 -27.39 66.80
N ILE A 27 -11.30 -27.97 67.05
CA ILE A 27 -12.37 -28.07 66.05
C ILE A 27 -12.83 -26.68 65.60
N ASN A 28 -13.10 -25.77 66.53
CA ASN A 28 -13.56 -24.42 66.20
C ASN A 28 -12.52 -23.64 65.40
N ASN A 29 -11.26 -23.66 65.82
CA ASN A 29 -10.17 -23.01 65.09
C ASN A 29 -10.02 -23.60 63.67
N THR A 30 -10.11 -24.93 63.54
CA THR A 30 -10.04 -25.60 62.22
C THR A 30 -11.20 -25.16 61.32
N PHE A 31 -12.42 -25.03 61.86
CA PHE A 31 -13.57 -24.52 61.11
C PHE A 31 -13.39 -23.07 60.67
N GLU A 32 -12.88 -22.20 61.55
CA GLU A 32 -12.57 -20.81 61.20
C GLU A 32 -11.51 -20.72 60.08
N ASP A 33 -10.47 -21.54 60.15
CA ASP A 33 -9.41 -21.57 59.15
C ASP A 33 -9.93 -22.08 57.80
N ILE A 34 -10.78 -23.12 57.79
CA ILE A 34 -11.45 -23.60 56.56
C ILE A 34 -12.31 -22.50 55.94
N LEU A 35 -13.09 -21.78 56.75
CA LEU A 35 -13.94 -20.68 56.28
C LEU A 35 -13.11 -19.53 55.70
N LYS A 36 -11.98 -19.19 56.33
CA LYS A 36 -11.05 -18.18 55.79
C LYS A 36 -10.47 -18.63 54.46
N MET A 37 -9.96 -19.86 54.38
CA MET A 37 -9.42 -20.43 53.14
C MET A 37 -10.43 -20.43 52.01
N PHE A 38 -11.68 -20.81 52.27
CA PHE A 38 -12.75 -20.79 51.25
C PHE A 38 -13.02 -19.38 50.73
N ASN A 39 -13.18 -18.41 51.64
CA ASN A 39 -13.43 -17.02 51.27
C ASN A 39 -12.26 -16.41 50.47
N GLU A 40 -11.03 -16.71 50.85
CA GLU A 40 -9.84 -16.24 50.13
C GLU A 40 -9.72 -16.89 48.75
N SER A 41 -9.97 -18.20 48.66
CA SER A 41 -9.98 -18.93 47.39
C SER A 41 -11.07 -18.42 46.44
N GLU A 42 -12.27 -18.13 46.95
CA GLU A 42 -13.37 -17.58 46.16
C GLU A 42 -13.00 -16.18 45.64
N LYS A 43 -12.52 -15.28 46.52
CA LYS A 43 -12.08 -13.93 46.14
C LYS A 43 -10.98 -13.98 45.07
N TYR A 44 -9.97 -14.82 45.28
CA TYR A 44 -8.88 -15.01 44.33
C TYR A 44 -9.42 -15.49 42.97
N THR A 45 -10.25 -16.53 42.96
CA THR A 45 -10.84 -17.10 41.73
C THR A 45 -11.65 -16.06 40.96
N ILE A 46 -12.49 -15.29 41.65
CA ILE A 46 -13.29 -14.23 41.02
C ILE A 46 -12.40 -13.13 40.45
N SER A 47 -11.35 -12.71 41.17
CA SER A 47 -10.40 -11.69 40.70
C SER A 47 -9.68 -12.16 39.44
N HIS A 48 -9.12 -13.35 39.47
CA HIS A 48 -8.39 -13.91 38.33
C HIS A 48 -9.29 -14.14 37.12
N TYR A 49 -10.53 -14.59 37.33
CA TYR A 49 -11.50 -14.71 36.24
C TYR A 49 -11.79 -13.35 35.59
N LYS A 50 -11.99 -12.29 36.40
CA LYS A 50 -12.24 -10.94 35.89
C LYS A 50 -11.03 -10.40 35.11
N GLU A 51 -9.82 -10.57 35.64
CA GLU A 51 -8.57 -10.18 34.95
C GLU A 51 -8.42 -10.89 33.62
N THR A 52 -8.62 -12.21 33.63
CA THR A 52 -8.54 -13.06 32.44
C THR A 52 -9.56 -12.60 31.39
N LEU A 53 -10.83 -12.42 31.78
CA LEU A 53 -11.88 -11.96 30.89
C LEU A 53 -11.59 -10.56 30.33
N SER A 54 -11.09 -9.64 31.17
CA SER A 54 -10.69 -8.30 30.74
C SER A 54 -9.57 -8.36 29.71
N SER A 55 -8.56 -9.20 29.93
CA SER A 55 -7.45 -9.37 28.99
C SER A 55 -7.90 -9.92 27.64
N TYR A 56 -8.87 -10.86 27.62
CA TYR A 56 -9.44 -11.38 26.38
C TYR A 56 -10.26 -10.33 25.64
N LYS A 57 -11.05 -9.52 26.36
CA LYS A 57 -11.80 -8.40 25.76
C LYS A 57 -10.87 -7.39 25.12
N GLU A 58 -9.82 -6.98 25.83
CA GLU A 58 -8.82 -6.05 25.31
C GLU A 58 -8.14 -6.60 24.05
N ARG A 59 -7.71 -7.87 24.07
CA ARG A 59 -7.12 -8.52 22.90
C ARG A 59 -8.09 -8.59 21.71
N ALA A 60 -9.35 -8.92 21.96
CA ALA A 60 -10.37 -8.98 20.91
C ALA A 60 -10.62 -7.59 20.29
N GLU A 61 -10.65 -6.53 21.12
CA GLU A 61 -10.77 -5.15 20.63
C GLU A 61 -9.56 -4.72 19.80
N ILE A 62 -8.34 -5.06 20.24
CA ILE A 62 -7.10 -4.76 19.52
C ILE A 62 -7.10 -5.45 18.15
N GLU A 63 -7.38 -6.75 18.10
CA GLU A 63 -7.42 -7.49 16.84
C GLU A 63 -8.55 -7.00 15.93
N SER A 64 -9.74 -6.70 16.47
CA SER A 64 -10.83 -6.10 15.67
C SER A 64 -10.43 -4.77 15.03
N LYS A 65 -9.83 -3.86 15.80
CA LYS A 65 -9.32 -2.57 15.29
C LYS A 65 -8.26 -2.76 14.21
N LYS A 66 -7.38 -3.74 14.39
CA LYS A 66 -6.32 -4.06 13.43
C LYS A 66 -6.88 -4.62 12.12
N GLU A 67 -7.87 -5.51 12.19
CA GLU A 67 -8.53 -6.03 10.99
C GLU A 67 -9.30 -4.94 10.24
N ILE A 68 -10.02 -4.06 10.95
CA ILE A 68 -10.68 -2.90 10.32
C ILE A 68 -9.64 -1.99 9.65
N SER A 69 -8.56 -1.67 10.34
CA SER A 69 -7.49 -0.82 9.79
C SER A 69 -6.83 -1.43 8.55
N ARG A 70 -6.63 -2.76 8.55
CA ARG A 70 -6.12 -3.50 7.39
C ARG A 70 -7.08 -3.41 6.22
N ALA A 71 -8.36 -3.70 6.45
CA ALA A 71 -9.39 -3.64 5.41
C ALA A 71 -9.52 -2.22 4.81
N GLU A 72 -9.39 -1.17 5.62
CA GLU A 72 -9.39 0.22 5.14
C GLU A 72 -8.19 0.51 4.23
N ILE A 73 -6.99 0.07 4.64
CA ILE A 73 -5.76 0.26 3.85
C ILE A 73 -5.88 -0.48 2.51
N GLU A 74 -6.30 -1.75 2.55
CA GLU A 74 -6.48 -2.57 1.35
C GLU A 74 -7.51 -1.95 0.39
N SER A 75 -8.63 -1.47 0.93
CA SER A 75 -9.66 -0.79 0.14
C SER A 75 -9.14 0.48 -0.53
N ARG A 76 -8.34 1.28 0.19
CA ARG A 76 -7.71 2.50 -0.37
C ARG A 76 -6.70 2.17 -1.46
N LEU A 77 -5.86 1.15 -1.26
CA LEU A 77 -4.90 0.68 -2.27
C LEU A 77 -5.63 0.15 -3.52
N TYR A 78 -6.69 -0.62 -3.31
CA TYR A 78 -7.51 -1.13 -4.41
C TYR A 78 -8.13 0.01 -5.23
N LEU A 79 -8.72 1.01 -4.57
CA LEU A 79 -9.26 2.19 -5.24
C LEU A 79 -8.19 2.96 -6.02
N LEU A 80 -7.00 3.14 -5.45
CA LEU A 80 -5.89 3.83 -6.12
C LEU A 80 -5.47 3.08 -7.38
N ASN A 81 -5.33 1.75 -7.30
CA ASN A 81 -4.99 0.90 -8.44
C ASN A 81 -6.05 0.97 -9.55
N LEU A 82 -7.34 1.00 -9.19
CA LEU A 82 -8.41 1.19 -10.16
C LEU A 82 -8.33 2.55 -10.85
N LYS A 83 -8.08 3.62 -10.09
CA LYS A 83 -7.90 4.97 -10.66
C LYS A 83 -6.72 5.01 -11.63
N ASP A 84 -5.59 4.44 -11.26
CA ASP A 84 -4.42 4.36 -12.13
C ASP A 84 -4.68 3.53 -13.39
N THR A 85 -5.42 2.42 -13.27
CA THR A 85 -5.82 1.59 -14.41
C THR A 85 -6.67 2.39 -15.40
N CYS A 86 -7.66 3.15 -14.91
CA CYS A 86 -8.50 4.00 -15.74
C CYS A 86 -7.67 5.09 -16.45
N ILE A 87 -6.77 5.76 -15.74
CA ILE A 87 -5.88 6.76 -16.34
C ILE A 87 -5.00 6.13 -17.42
N ASN A 88 -4.41 4.96 -17.15
CA ASN A 88 -3.56 4.27 -18.12
C ASN A 88 -4.33 3.88 -19.38
N LYS A 89 -5.59 3.44 -19.26
CA LYS A 89 -6.45 3.17 -20.42
C LYS A 89 -6.63 4.41 -21.31
N VAL A 90 -6.77 5.60 -20.72
CA VAL A 90 -6.85 6.86 -21.49
C VAL A 90 -5.55 7.09 -22.26
N PHE A 91 -4.38 6.87 -21.65
CA PHE A 91 -3.11 7.01 -22.36
C PHE A 91 -2.94 6.01 -23.50
N GLU A 92 -3.37 4.76 -23.31
CA GLU A 92 -3.35 3.75 -24.37
C GLU A 92 -4.29 4.12 -25.54
N GLU A 93 -5.46 4.71 -25.23
CA GLU A 93 -6.35 5.23 -26.26
C GLU A 93 -5.74 6.45 -27.00
N VAL A 94 -5.07 7.36 -26.28
CA VAL A 94 -4.34 8.48 -26.88
C VAL A 94 -3.25 7.99 -27.81
N LYS A 95 -2.42 7.03 -27.38
CA LYS A 95 -1.39 6.42 -28.24
C LYS A 95 -2.02 5.81 -29.49
N SER A 96 -3.10 5.05 -29.34
CA SER A 96 -3.82 4.43 -30.46
C SER A 96 -4.34 5.48 -31.45
N LYS A 97 -4.94 6.56 -30.96
CA LYS A 97 -5.41 7.68 -31.79
C LYS A 97 -4.27 8.42 -32.49
N LEU A 98 -3.11 8.58 -31.83
CA LEU A 98 -1.93 9.18 -32.46
C LEU A 98 -1.35 8.27 -33.55
N ILE A 99 -1.32 6.96 -33.34
CA ILE A 99 -0.89 5.99 -34.36
C ILE A 99 -1.80 6.06 -35.58
N GLU A 100 -3.12 6.09 -35.39
CA GLU A 100 -4.09 6.28 -36.47
C GLU A 100 -3.90 7.64 -37.16
N TYR A 101 -3.71 8.71 -36.40
CA TYR A 101 -3.44 10.03 -36.94
C TYR A 101 -2.16 10.07 -37.80
N CYS A 102 -1.10 9.34 -37.43
CA CYS A 102 0.12 9.24 -38.23
C CYS A 102 -0.09 8.58 -39.60
N LYS A 103 -1.21 7.88 -39.81
CA LYS A 103 -1.61 7.34 -41.12
C LYS A 103 -2.31 8.38 -42.02
N SER A 104 -2.70 9.54 -41.49
CA SER A 104 -3.35 10.61 -42.24
C SER A 104 -2.36 11.38 -43.13
N ASP A 105 -2.83 11.98 -44.22
CA ASP A 105 -1.99 12.84 -45.08
C ASP A 105 -1.68 14.18 -44.40
N GLU A 106 -2.61 14.68 -43.56
CA GLU A 106 -2.42 15.87 -42.72
C GLU A 106 -1.17 15.76 -41.86
N TYR A 107 -0.94 14.62 -41.21
CA TYR A 107 0.27 14.36 -40.44
C TYR A 107 1.54 14.57 -41.28
N ILE A 108 1.56 14.05 -42.50
CA ILE A 108 2.71 14.17 -43.41
C ILE A 108 2.97 15.64 -43.78
N GLU A 109 1.91 16.41 -44.04
CA GLU A 109 2.02 17.83 -44.36
C GLU A 109 2.60 18.62 -43.18
N ILE A 110 2.11 18.38 -41.96
CA ILE A 110 2.61 19.04 -40.75
C ILE A 110 4.09 18.70 -40.50
N ILE A 111 4.49 17.44 -40.69
CA ILE A 111 5.90 17.04 -40.53
C ILE A 111 6.78 17.80 -41.52
N LEU A 112 6.39 17.86 -42.79
CA LEU A 112 7.15 18.56 -43.83
C LEU A 112 7.24 20.07 -43.56
N GLU A 113 6.15 20.69 -43.10
CA GLU A 113 6.14 22.09 -42.71
C GLU A 113 7.10 22.36 -41.55
N LYS A 114 7.04 21.53 -40.50
CA LYS A 114 7.94 21.65 -39.34
C LYS A 114 9.39 21.47 -39.73
N LEU A 115 9.71 20.45 -40.53
CA LEU A 115 11.07 20.22 -41.02
C LEU A 115 11.57 21.42 -41.84
N LYS A 116 10.73 22.02 -42.68
CA LYS A 116 11.06 23.21 -43.48
C LYS A 116 11.29 24.45 -42.62
N ASN A 117 10.57 24.61 -41.52
CA ASN A 117 10.78 25.73 -40.61
C ASN A 117 12.08 25.54 -39.82
N ILE A 118 12.33 24.35 -39.28
CA ILE A 118 13.56 24.06 -38.54
C ILE A 118 14.80 24.17 -39.43
N SER A 119 14.74 23.69 -40.69
CA SER A 119 15.89 23.72 -41.60
C SER A 119 16.31 25.14 -42.02
N LYS A 120 15.44 26.14 -41.85
CA LYS A 120 15.81 27.57 -42.04
C LYS A 120 16.59 28.14 -40.86
N GLU A 121 16.35 27.63 -39.66
CA GLU A 121 16.94 28.16 -38.43
C GLU A 121 18.25 27.46 -38.09
N ILE A 122 18.33 26.15 -38.34
CA ILE A 122 19.45 25.31 -37.87
C ILE A 122 19.93 24.40 -39.01
N PRO A 123 21.26 24.33 -39.26
CA PRO A 123 21.84 23.34 -40.16
C PRO A 123 21.68 21.91 -39.60
N ILE A 124 20.96 21.07 -40.33
CA ILE A 124 20.64 19.69 -39.94
C ILE A 124 21.71 18.74 -40.50
N GLU A 125 22.30 17.91 -39.65
CA GLU A 125 23.17 16.79 -40.07
C GLU A 125 22.36 15.55 -40.35
N GLU A 126 21.54 15.15 -39.37
CA GLU A 126 20.80 13.90 -39.42
C GLU A 126 19.33 14.13 -39.09
N LEU A 127 18.47 13.46 -39.85
CA LEU A 127 17.06 13.28 -39.58
C LEU A 127 16.79 11.80 -39.30
N LEU A 128 16.28 11.52 -38.10
CA LEU A 128 15.86 10.19 -37.68
C LEU A 128 14.34 10.14 -37.66
N MET A 129 13.76 9.15 -38.35
CA MET A 129 12.32 8.98 -38.47
C MET A 129 11.93 7.51 -38.47
N LYS A 130 10.64 7.22 -38.25
CA LYS A 130 10.09 5.89 -38.45
C LYS A 130 10.23 5.49 -39.92
N GLU A 131 10.60 4.24 -40.19
CA GLU A 131 10.87 3.78 -41.55
C GLU A 131 9.64 3.94 -42.48
N ASP A 132 8.45 3.66 -41.96
CA ASP A 132 7.19 3.81 -42.70
C ASP A 132 6.93 5.26 -43.12
N ASP A 133 7.26 6.22 -42.26
CA ASP A 133 7.12 7.64 -42.56
C ASP A 133 8.11 8.06 -43.66
N ILE A 134 9.35 7.58 -43.60
CA ILE A 134 10.36 7.84 -44.65
C ILE A 134 9.85 7.32 -46.01
N LYS A 135 9.31 6.10 -46.03
CA LYS A 135 8.75 5.47 -47.24
C LYS A 135 7.56 6.28 -47.78
N ARG A 136 6.64 6.70 -46.91
CA ARG A 136 5.43 7.42 -47.27
C ARG A 136 5.71 8.84 -47.78
N ILE A 137 6.64 9.56 -47.15
CA ILE A 137 7.07 10.90 -47.57
C ILE A 137 7.92 10.84 -48.85
N LYS A 138 8.65 9.75 -49.03
CA LYS A 138 9.72 9.53 -50.02
C LYS A 138 10.98 10.33 -49.71
N ILE A 139 12.12 9.64 -49.73
CA ILE A 139 13.44 10.21 -49.47
C ILE A 139 13.77 11.43 -50.35
N THR A 140 13.29 11.45 -51.59
CA THR A 140 13.52 12.55 -52.54
C THR A 140 12.82 13.84 -52.10
N ARG A 141 11.64 13.75 -51.46
CA ARG A 141 10.90 14.90 -50.94
C ARG A 141 11.57 15.47 -49.69
N LEU A 142 12.06 14.60 -48.81
CA LEU A 142 12.84 15.00 -47.63
C LEU A 142 14.15 15.70 -48.03
N ARG A 143 14.89 15.16 -49.01
CA ARG A 143 16.12 15.77 -49.54
C ARG A 143 15.91 17.16 -50.14
N LYS A 144 14.74 17.45 -50.72
CA LYS A 144 14.43 18.81 -51.19
C LYS A 144 14.36 19.84 -50.06
N ILE A 145 14.07 19.41 -48.84
CA ILE A 145 13.95 20.29 -47.66
C ILE A 145 15.27 20.37 -46.89
N LEU A 146 15.96 19.24 -46.78
CA LEU A 146 17.13 19.06 -45.90
C LEU A 146 18.47 19.12 -46.66
N GLY A 147 18.44 19.05 -48.00
CA GLY A 147 19.65 19.05 -48.81
C GLY A 147 20.49 17.79 -48.63
N SER A 148 21.72 17.96 -48.14
CA SER A 148 22.70 16.89 -47.97
C SER A 148 22.62 16.15 -46.62
N SER A 149 21.65 16.48 -45.76
CA SER A 149 21.49 15.79 -44.47
C SER A 149 21.27 14.29 -44.64
N GLU A 150 21.81 13.52 -43.70
CA GLU A 150 21.59 12.09 -43.61
C GLU A 150 20.17 11.81 -43.09
N ILE A 151 19.49 10.83 -43.67
CA ILE A 151 18.13 10.47 -43.28
C ILE A 151 18.15 8.98 -42.95
N LYS A 152 17.88 8.62 -41.68
CA LYS A 152 17.97 7.25 -41.19
C LYS A 152 16.66 6.78 -40.56
N PRO A 153 16.29 5.51 -40.73
CA PRO A 153 15.26 4.90 -39.92
C PRO A 153 15.70 4.81 -38.45
N HIS A 154 14.76 4.98 -37.53
CA HIS A 154 14.96 4.88 -36.08
C HIS A 154 13.75 4.21 -35.42
N PRO A 155 13.93 3.43 -34.33
CA PRO A 155 12.85 2.73 -33.65
C PRO A 155 11.94 3.70 -32.89
N ILE A 156 11.02 4.33 -33.61
CA ILE A 156 9.99 5.23 -33.10
C ILE A 156 8.66 4.46 -33.13
N GLU A 157 7.94 4.41 -32.01
CA GLU A 157 6.73 3.59 -31.89
C GLU A 157 5.55 4.27 -32.59
N ILE A 158 5.32 5.55 -32.29
CA ILE A 158 4.15 6.29 -32.76
C ILE A 158 4.46 7.00 -34.08
N GLY A 159 5.34 8.01 -34.03
CA GLY A 159 5.65 8.89 -35.16
C GLY A 159 6.37 10.16 -34.71
N GLY A 160 6.64 11.04 -35.68
CA GLY A 160 7.43 12.24 -35.52
C GLY A 160 8.88 12.05 -35.99
N PHE A 161 9.78 12.89 -35.50
CA PHE A 161 11.16 12.89 -35.94
C PHE A 161 12.13 13.36 -34.86
N ILE A 162 13.41 13.01 -35.04
CA ILE A 162 14.53 13.55 -34.26
C ILE A 162 15.51 14.18 -35.22
N ILE A 163 15.96 15.39 -34.90
CA ILE A 163 16.98 16.13 -35.66
C ILE A 163 18.25 16.23 -34.85
N ILE A 164 19.39 16.00 -35.50
CA ILE A 164 20.72 16.25 -34.97
C ILE A 164 21.36 17.35 -35.82
N SER A 165 21.86 18.41 -35.17
CA SER A 165 22.52 19.53 -35.85
C SER A 165 23.91 19.17 -36.40
N LYS A 166 24.39 19.92 -37.40
CA LYS A 166 25.72 19.76 -38.03
C LYS A 166 26.91 19.77 -37.09
N ASN A 167 26.80 20.47 -35.97
CA ASN A 167 27.84 20.50 -34.94
C ASN A 167 27.69 19.39 -33.87
N GLY A 168 26.67 18.53 -33.99
CA GLY A 168 26.35 17.46 -33.03
C GLY A 168 25.90 17.92 -31.65
N ARG A 169 25.81 19.24 -31.41
CA ARG A 169 25.54 19.81 -30.07
C ARG A 169 24.06 19.92 -29.75
N LEU A 170 23.19 19.92 -30.76
CA LEU A 170 21.76 20.12 -30.59
C LEU A 170 21.01 18.91 -31.14
N THR A 171 20.25 18.27 -30.26
CA THR A 171 19.29 17.23 -30.61
C THR A 171 17.89 17.74 -30.32
N ILE A 172 17.04 17.76 -31.34
CA ILE A 172 15.64 18.17 -31.24
C ILE A 172 14.79 16.92 -31.40
N ASN A 173 14.21 16.44 -30.30
CA ASN A 173 13.28 15.32 -30.32
C ASN A 173 11.83 15.84 -30.43
N ARG A 174 11.16 15.49 -31.54
CA ARG A 174 9.75 15.80 -31.80
C ARG A 174 8.94 14.52 -32.08
N THR A 175 9.35 13.39 -31.52
CA THR A 175 8.52 12.17 -31.56
C THR A 175 7.32 12.33 -30.64
N PHE A 176 6.20 11.73 -31.02
CA PHE A 176 5.02 11.70 -30.16
C PHE A 176 5.28 10.89 -28.89
N ASP A 177 6.15 9.88 -28.96
CA ASP A 177 6.65 9.10 -27.84
C ASP A 177 7.24 10.01 -26.76
N TYR A 178 8.15 10.91 -27.16
CA TYR A 178 8.78 11.87 -26.25
C TYR A 178 7.77 12.89 -25.72
N LEU A 179 6.92 13.44 -26.57
CA LEU A 179 5.95 14.46 -26.17
C LEU A 179 4.91 13.92 -25.18
N VAL A 180 4.40 12.71 -25.42
CA VAL A 180 3.44 12.05 -24.53
C VAL A 180 4.08 11.78 -23.17
N GLU A 181 5.33 11.28 -23.14
CA GLU A 181 6.02 11.01 -21.89
C GLU A 181 6.39 12.29 -21.13
N ALA A 182 6.86 13.32 -21.84
CA ALA A 182 7.22 14.61 -21.26
C ALA A 182 6.02 15.31 -20.59
N GLU A 183 4.83 15.22 -21.19
CA GLU A 183 3.60 15.82 -20.67
C GLU A 183 2.80 14.87 -19.75
N LYS A 184 3.25 13.64 -19.57
CA LYS A 184 2.47 12.58 -18.91
C LYS A 184 1.99 12.96 -17.52
N GLN A 185 2.86 13.55 -16.69
CA GLN A 185 2.48 13.93 -15.32
C GLN A 185 1.41 15.03 -15.30
N VAL A 186 1.57 16.04 -16.15
CA VAL A 186 0.60 17.14 -16.28
C VAL A 186 -0.74 16.61 -16.80
N LEU A 187 -0.71 15.75 -17.82
CA LEU A 187 -1.88 15.11 -18.39
C LEU A 187 -2.56 14.17 -17.38
N ARG A 188 -1.81 13.38 -16.61
CA ARG A 188 -2.35 12.52 -15.54
C ARG A 188 -3.19 13.33 -14.55
N SER A 189 -2.67 14.46 -14.08
CA SER A 189 -3.38 15.35 -13.14
C SER A 189 -4.68 15.91 -13.75
N LYS A 190 -4.63 16.33 -15.01
CA LYS A 190 -5.81 16.80 -15.74
C LYS A 190 -6.85 15.69 -15.93
N ILE A 191 -6.42 14.50 -16.35
CA ILE A 191 -7.31 13.34 -16.54
C ILE A 191 -7.95 12.96 -15.21
N ALA A 192 -7.17 12.88 -14.13
CA ALA A 192 -7.68 12.54 -12.81
C ALA A 192 -8.73 13.54 -12.31
N SER A 193 -8.52 14.85 -12.52
CA SER A 193 -9.48 15.88 -12.12
C SER A 193 -10.76 15.92 -12.96
N ILE A 194 -10.74 15.34 -14.16
CA ILE A 194 -11.93 15.16 -14.99
C ILE A 194 -12.69 13.89 -14.59
N LEU A 195 -11.98 12.77 -14.42
CA LEU A 195 -12.58 11.46 -14.20
C LEU A 195 -13.05 11.22 -12.76
N PHE A 196 -12.36 11.78 -11.77
CA PHE A 196 -12.53 11.42 -10.35
C PHE A 196 -12.84 12.62 -9.45
N ARG A 197 -13.48 13.66 -9.98
CA ARG A 197 -13.92 14.85 -9.23
C ARG A 197 -14.45 14.50 -7.83
#